data_AF-A0A4Y8SV58-F1
#
_entry.id   AF-A0A4Y8SV58-F1
#
_cell.length_a   1.000
_cell.length_b   1.000
_cell.length_c   1.000
_cell.angle_alpha   90.00
_cell.angle_beta   90.00
_cell.angle_gamma   90.00
#
_symmetry.space_group_name_H-M   'P 1'
#
loop_
_entity.id
_entity.type
_entity.pdbx_description
1 polymer ?
#
loop_
_entity_poly.entity_id
_entity_poly.type
_entity_poly.pdbx_seq_one_letter_code
_entity_poly.pdbx_strand_id
1 'polypeptide(L)'
;MATNSKQQKRAKRAATKAKQNRMVRSGQAVKTSAGDSASVEQVFNKAMESGSYNSLFDKMKEAQENGLVPMISVFLVDPLLALVLKGHKEEHATDYIVMVFTAYRKWLDGADEDATMAWLESDEFQDAYVTASEVVAKQQQQQKQFG
;
A
#
# COMPACT_ATOMS: atom_id res chain seq x y z
N MET A 1 -43.00 -23.56 -0.01
CA MET A 1 -42.46 -22.24 0.38
C MET A 1 -40.94 -22.31 0.27
N ALA A 2 -40.34 -21.59 -0.69
CA ALA A 2 -38.90 -21.66 -0.97
C ALA A 2 -38.26 -20.26 -0.90
N THR A 3 -37.16 -20.22 -0.16
CA THR A 3 -36.44 -19.08 0.41
C THR A 3 -35.85 -18.09 -0.60
N ASN A 4 -36.15 -16.80 -0.42
CA ASN A 4 -35.69 -15.64 -1.20
C ASN A 4 -34.20 -15.26 -1.00
N SER A 5 -33.43 -16.00 -0.19
CA SER A 5 -32.12 -15.57 0.31
C SER A 5 -30.94 -15.81 -0.66
N LYS A 6 -31.05 -16.76 -1.61
CA LYS A 6 -29.93 -17.10 -2.51
C LYS A 6 -29.73 -16.11 -3.67
N GLN A 7 -30.73 -15.31 -4.02
CA GLN A 7 -30.68 -14.44 -5.20
C GLN A 7 -29.92 -13.13 -4.94
N GLN A 8 -29.88 -12.65 -3.69
CA GLN A 8 -29.19 -11.40 -3.33
C GLN A 8 -27.65 -11.52 -3.29
N LYS A 9 -27.09 -12.72 -3.04
CA LYS A 9 -25.63 -12.93 -3.00
C LYS A 9 -24.96 -12.88 -4.38
N ARG A 10 -25.68 -13.16 -5.47
CA ARG A 10 -25.14 -13.11 -6.85
C ARG A 10 -25.10 -11.68 -7.42
N ALA A 11 -26.06 -10.83 -7.04
CA ALA A 11 -26.11 -9.44 -7.48
C ALA A 11 -24.94 -8.59 -6.91
N LYS A 12 -24.54 -8.83 -5.65
CA LYS A 12 -23.45 -8.06 -5.01
C LYS A 12 -22.07 -8.35 -5.60
N ARG A 13 -21.81 -9.55 -6.14
CA ARG A 13 -20.53 -9.86 -6.80
C ARG A 13 -20.42 -9.31 -8.23
N ALA A 14 -21.54 -9.04 -8.89
CA ALA A 14 -21.55 -8.44 -10.23
C ALA A 14 -21.28 -6.93 -10.20
N ALA A 15 -21.70 -6.24 -9.13
CA ALA A 15 -21.50 -4.80 -8.97
C ALA A 15 -20.00 -4.43 -8.81
N THR A 16 -19.22 -5.25 -8.12
CA THR A 16 -17.77 -5.00 -7.96
C THR A 16 -17.00 -5.17 -9.28
N LYS A 17 -17.44 -6.11 -10.14
CA LYS A 17 -16.80 -6.37 -11.45
C LYS A 17 -17.15 -5.32 -12.52
N ALA A 18 -18.28 -4.62 -12.36
CA ALA A 18 -18.70 -3.55 -13.25
C ALA A 18 -17.94 -2.22 -13.03
N LYS A 19 -17.47 -1.93 -11.80
CA LYS A 19 -16.60 -0.76 -11.56
C LYS A 19 -15.19 -0.97 -12.12
N GLN A 20 -14.64 -2.19 -12.03
CA GLN A 20 -13.34 -2.51 -12.66
C GLN A 20 -13.38 -2.40 -14.19
N ASN A 21 -14.48 -2.81 -14.84
CA ASN A 21 -14.55 -2.79 -16.30
C ASN A 21 -14.88 -1.39 -16.89
N ARG A 22 -15.26 -0.41 -16.05
CA ARG A 22 -15.49 0.99 -16.49
C ARG A 22 -14.20 1.81 -16.50
N MET A 23 -13.22 1.50 -15.65
CA MET A 23 -11.90 2.17 -15.65
C MET A 23 -11.01 1.75 -16.83
N VAL A 24 -11.16 0.53 -17.34
CA VAL A 24 -10.34 0.03 -18.48
C VAL A 24 -10.80 0.51 -19.85
N ARG A 25 -11.95 1.20 -19.94
CA ARG A 25 -12.55 1.61 -21.23
C ARG A 25 -12.77 3.11 -21.40
N SER A 26 -12.38 3.93 -20.44
CA SER A 26 -12.22 5.39 -20.64
C SER A 26 -10.83 5.68 -21.20
N GLY A 27 -10.57 5.15 -22.40
CA GLY A 27 -9.48 5.60 -23.24
C GLY A 27 -9.82 6.98 -23.81
N GLN A 28 -9.45 8.03 -23.11
CA GLN A 28 -9.33 9.35 -23.71
C GLN A 28 -8.04 10.02 -23.21
N ALA A 29 -6.99 9.77 -24.00
CA ALA A 29 -5.79 10.57 -24.22
C ALA A 29 -5.45 11.63 -23.16
N VAL A 30 -4.46 11.32 -22.31
CA VAL A 30 -3.48 12.33 -21.92
C VAL A 30 -2.19 11.99 -22.62
N LYS A 31 -1.79 12.93 -23.47
CA LYS A 31 -0.63 12.86 -24.34
C LYS A 31 0.61 12.57 -23.49
N THR A 32 1.38 11.59 -23.94
CA THR A 32 2.82 11.50 -23.70
C THR A 32 3.46 12.82 -24.11
N SER A 33 3.82 13.63 -23.12
CA SER A 33 4.77 14.73 -23.33
C SER A 33 5.53 15.02 -22.04
N ALA A 34 6.82 14.67 -22.12
CA ALA A 34 7.96 15.27 -21.42
C ALA A 34 8.19 14.92 -19.94
N GLY A 35 9.22 14.09 -19.71
CA GLY A 35 9.92 13.97 -18.43
C GLY A 35 9.86 12.58 -17.83
N ASP A 36 10.90 11.79 -18.05
CA ASP A 36 11.10 10.43 -17.53
C ASP A 36 11.26 10.43 -16.00
N SER A 37 10.15 10.56 -15.30
CA SER A 37 10.05 10.33 -13.85
C SER A 37 8.69 9.71 -13.62
N ALA A 38 8.62 8.38 -13.68
CA ALA A 38 7.38 7.64 -13.47
C ALA A 38 6.76 8.10 -12.15
N SER A 39 5.54 8.65 -12.13
CA SER A 39 4.96 9.20 -10.90
C SER A 39 4.81 8.13 -9.81
N VAL A 40 4.69 8.54 -8.55
CA VAL A 40 4.47 7.62 -7.42
C VAL A 40 3.27 6.70 -7.65
N GLU A 41 2.17 7.23 -8.19
CA GLU A 41 1.02 6.44 -8.59
C GLU A 41 1.35 5.39 -9.67
N GLN A 42 2.23 5.69 -10.62
CA GLN A 42 2.65 4.73 -11.64
C GLN A 42 3.49 3.61 -11.05
N VAL A 43 4.42 3.93 -10.13
CA VAL A 43 5.20 2.91 -9.40
C VAL A 43 4.27 2.00 -8.60
N PHE A 44 3.33 2.59 -7.87
CA PHE A 44 2.32 1.86 -7.10
C PHE A 44 1.46 0.96 -7.99
N ASN A 45 0.84 1.50 -9.04
CA ASN A 45 -0.03 0.72 -9.93
C ASN A 45 0.73 -0.44 -10.59
N LYS A 46 1.96 -0.21 -11.02
CA LYS A 46 2.81 -1.26 -11.62
C LYS A 46 3.13 -2.37 -10.61
N ALA A 47 3.43 -2.02 -9.37
CA ALA A 47 3.69 -3.00 -8.30
C ALA A 47 2.43 -3.77 -7.87
N MET A 48 1.24 -3.15 -7.96
CA MET A 48 -0.05 -3.83 -7.79
C MET A 48 -0.33 -4.82 -8.93
N GLU A 49 -0.13 -4.41 -10.18
CA GLU A 49 -0.36 -5.26 -11.35
C GLU A 49 0.61 -6.46 -11.41
N SER A 50 1.87 -6.26 -11.01
CA SER A 50 2.87 -7.34 -10.92
C SER A 50 2.66 -8.27 -9.73
N GLY A 51 1.78 -7.92 -8.79
CA GLY A 51 1.60 -8.66 -7.54
C GLY A 51 2.78 -8.54 -6.57
N SER A 52 3.67 -7.55 -6.76
CA SER A 52 4.84 -7.33 -5.90
C SER A 52 4.45 -7.03 -4.45
N TYR A 53 3.27 -6.42 -4.25
CA TYR A 53 2.74 -6.17 -2.92
C TYR A 53 2.26 -7.41 -2.17
N ASN A 54 1.95 -8.52 -2.84
CA ASN A 54 1.49 -9.73 -2.13
C ASN A 54 2.53 -10.21 -1.12
N SER A 55 3.80 -10.28 -1.54
CA SER A 55 4.89 -10.70 -0.65
C SER A 55 5.14 -9.68 0.46
N LEU A 56 5.00 -8.38 0.18
CA LEU A 56 5.15 -7.33 1.18
C LEU A 56 4.03 -7.43 2.23
N PHE A 57 2.78 -7.57 1.80
CA PHE A 57 1.61 -7.66 2.67
C PHE A 57 1.64 -8.91 3.55
N ASP A 58 2.04 -10.05 3.01
CA ASP A 58 2.19 -11.28 3.81
C ASP A 58 3.24 -11.08 4.93
N LYS A 59 4.40 -10.50 4.60
CA LYS A 59 5.45 -10.20 5.59
C LYS A 59 5.02 -9.16 6.61
N MET A 60 4.33 -8.10 6.18
CA MET A 60 3.79 -7.08 7.08
C MET A 60 2.78 -7.71 8.05
N LYS A 61 1.90 -8.57 7.57
CA LYS A 61 0.92 -9.27 8.40
C LYS A 61 1.58 -10.19 9.43
N GLU A 62 2.57 -10.98 9.01
CA GLU A 62 3.35 -11.83 9.93
C GLU A 62 4.08 -10.98 10.99
N ALA A 63 4.71 -9.89 10.57
CA ALA A 63 5.36 -8.97 11.48
C ALA A 63 4.36 -8.27 12.43
N GLN A 64 3.15 -7.99 11.96
CA GLN A 64 2.08 -7.37 12.75
C GLN A 64 1.65 -8.23 13.95
N GLU A 65 1.80 -9.56 13.90
CA GLU A 65 1.56 -10.44 15.06
C GLU A 65 2.49 -10.13 16.24
N ASN A 66 3.65 -9.53 15.97
CA ASN A 66 4.63 -9.10 16.98
C ASN A 66 4.46 -7.61 17.36
N GLY A 67 3.53 -6.89 16.73
CA GLY A 67 3.23 -5.47 16.99
C GLY A 67 3.33 -4.56 15.77
N LEU A 68 3.02 -3.27 15.95
CA LEU A 68 3.05 -2.28 14.88
C LEU A 68 4.47 -1.92 14.43
N VAL A 69 5.41 -1.79 15.37
CA VAL A 69 6.81 -1.47 15.07
C VAL A 69 7.45 -2.45 14.08
N PRO A 70 7.39 -3.78 14.27
CA PRO A 70 7.95 -4.72 13.29
C PRO A 70 7.23 -4.68 11.94
N MET A 71 5.89 -4.51 11.90
CA MET A 71 5.14 -4.32 10.66
C MET A 71 5.62 -3.10 9.87
N ILE A 72 5.76 -1.95 10.53
CA ILE A 72 6.25 -0.71 9.90
C ILE A 72 7.71 -0.87 9.49
N SER A 73 8.53 -1.55 10.29
CA SER A 73 9.94 -1.79 9.98
C SER A 73 10.11 -2.59 8.68
N VAL A 74 9.29 -3.62 8.46
CA VAL A 74 9.27 -4.40 7.20
C VAL A 74 8.96 -3.51 6.01
N PHE A 75 7.99 -2.60 6.14
CA PHE A 75 7.65 -1.65 5.09
C PHE A 75 8.77 -0.64 4.83
N LEU A 76 9.40 -0.10 5.88
CA LEU A 76 10.46 0.91 5.78
C LEU A 76 11.75 0.38 5.11
N VAL A 77 12.00 -0.93 5.16
CA VAL A 77 13.13 -1.57 4.46
C VAL A 77 12.74 -2.14 3.09
N ASP A 78 11.49 -1.99 2.67
CA ASP A 78 11.02 -2.58 1.42
C ASP A 78 11.68 -1.90 0.20
N PRO A 79 12.14 -2.69 -0.80
CA PRO A 79 12.78 -2.14 -1.99
C PRO A 79 11.87 -1.23 -2.82
N LEU A 80 10.54 -1.38 -2.77
CA LEU A 80 9.62 -0.49 -3.49
C LEU A 80 9.58 0.91 -2.86
N LEU A 81 9.60 0.99 -1.52
CA LEU A 81 9.71 2.28 -0.83
C LEU A 81 11.05 2.95 -1.13
N ALA A 82 12.15 2.18 -1.10
CA ALA A 82 13.47 2.70 -1.45
C ALA A 82 13.53 3.22 -2.89
N LEU A 83 12.84 2.55 -3.82
CA LEU A 83 12.74 2.99 -5.21
C LEU A 83 11.97 4.31 -5.35
N VAL A 84 10.89 4.47 -4.59
CA VAL A 84 10.12 5.72 -4.55
C VAL A 84 10.94 6.86 -3.95
N LEU A 85 11.60 6.64 -2.81
CA LEU A 85 12.47 7.63 -2.16
C LEU A 85 13.66 8.05 -3.03
N LYS A 86 14.18 7.14 -3.86
CA LYS A 86 15.29 7.45 -4.78
C LYS A 86 14.83 8.21 -6.02
N GLY A 87 13.62 7.92 -6.51
CA GLY A 87 13.07 8.49 -7.74
C GLY A 87 12.32 9.81 -7.55
N HIS A 88 11.83 10.09 -6.34
CA HIS A 88 10.96 11.22 -6.05
C HIS A 88 11.44 12.05 -4.86
N LYS A 89 11.03 13.32 -4.83
CA LYS A 89 11.18 14.18 -3.65
C LYS A 89 10.41 13.61 -2.47
N GLU A 90 10.87 13.88 -1.25
CA GLU A 90 10.27 13.39 0.02
C GLU A 90 8.76 13.63 0.11
N GLU A 91 8.26 14.73 -0.44
CA GLU A 91 6.83 15.08 -0.46
C GLU A 91 5.93 14.01 -1.12
N HIS A 92 6.47 13.23 -2.05
CA HIS A 92 5.72 12.15 -2.70
C HIS A 92 5.84 10.80 -1.99
N ALA A 93 6.77 10.65 -1.05
CA ALA A 93 6.91 9.42 -0.27
C ALA A 93 5.73 9.26 0.69
N THR A 94 5.26 10.35 1.30
CA THR A 94 4.08 10.30 2.20
C THR A 94 2.83 9.85 1.46
N ASP A 95 2.60 10.37 0.25
CA ASP A 95 1.48 9.96 -0.60
C ASP A 95 1.55 8.45 -0.94
N TYR A 96 2.75 7.98 -1.30
CA TYR A 96 3.01 6.55 -1.51
C TYR A 96 2.69 5.70 -0.28
N ILE A 97 3.11 6.14 0.91
CA ILE A 97 2.89 5.43 2.17
C ILE A 97 1.39 5.25 2.39
N VAL A 98 0.61 6.33 2.25
CA VAL A 98 -0.86 6.28 2.39
C VAL A 98 -1.47 5.31 1.39
N MET A 99 -1.05 5.34 0.12
CA MET A 99 -1.54 4.41 -0.91
C MET A 99 -1.27 2.95 -0.55
N VAL A 100 -0.05 2.62 -0.09
CA VAL A 100 0.34 1.25 0.26
C VAL A 100 -0.41 0.77 1.50
N PHE A 101 -0.51 1.57 2.55
CA PHE A 101 -1.26 1.18 3.76
C PHE A 101 -2.75 1.03 3.49
N THR A 102 -3.33 1.86 2.61
CA THR A 102 -4.73 1.72 2.20
C THR A 102 -4.94 0.42 1.43
N ALA A 103 -4.04 0.08 0.52
CA ALA A 103 -4.08 -1.20 -0.19
C ALA A 103 -3.90 -2.39 0.76
N TYR A 104 -2.98 -2.29 1.73
CA TYR A 104 -2.74 -3.30 2.75
C TYR A 104 -3.98 -3.55 3.61
N ARG A 105 -4.60 -2.51 4.16
CA ARG A 105 -5.83 -2.65 4.96
C ARG A 105 -6.98 -3.20 4.15
N LYS A 106 -7.19 -2.68 2.93
CA LYS A 106 -8.20 -3.22 2.02
C LYS A 106 -8.00 -4.71 1.73
N TRP A 107 -6.77 -5.19 1.69
CA TRP A 107 -6.44 -6.61 1.56
C TRP A 107 -6.63 -7.39 2.87
N LEU A 108 -6.24 -6.82 4.01
CA LEU A 108 -6.25 -7.46 5.32
C LEU A 108 -7.66 -7.62 5.90
N ASP A 109 -8.44 -6.54 5.94
CA ASP A 109 -9.76 -6.47 6.56
C ASP A 109 -10.83 -5.77 5.71
N GLY A 110 -10.43 -5.21 4.57
CA GLY A 110 -11.34 -4.52 3.67
C GLY A 110 -11.66 -3.08 4.08
N ALA A 111 -10.84 -2.47 4.95
CA ALA A 111 -11.01 -1.07 5.32
C ALA A 111 -10.88 -0.14 4.10
N ASP A 112 -11.55 1.00 4.19
CA ASP A 112 -11.45 2.07 3.20
C ASP A 112 -10.32 3.05 3.53
N GLU A 113 -10.15 4.03 2.64
CA GLU A 113 -9.12 5.06 2.76
C GLU A 113 -9.34 5.94 4.00
N ASP A 114 -10.58 6.31 4.31
CA ASP A 114 -10.92 7.11 5.49
C ASP A 114 -10.54 6.40 6.79
N ALA A 115 -10.88 5.12 6.94
CA ALA A 115 -10.50 4.32 8.10
C ALA A 115 -8.98 4.09 8.18
N THR A 116 -8.31 4.00 7.03
CA THR A 116 -6.85 3.88 6.99
C THR A 116 -6.18 5.18 7.43
N MET A 117 -6.65 6.33 6.93
CA MET A 117 -6.14 7.65 7.31
C MET A 117 -6.31 7.91 8.80
N ALA A 118 -7.50 7.65 9.36
CA ALA A 118 -7.72 7.78 10.80
C ALA A 118 -6.78 6.89 11.64
N TRP A 119 -6.39 5.73 11.11
CA TRP A 119 -5.42 4.85 11.77
C TRP A 119 -3.98 5.35 11.62
N LEU A 120 -3.57 5.85 10.45
CA LEU A 120 -2.25 6.45 10.22
C LEU A 120 -2.04 7.72 11.07
N GLU A 121 -3.11 8.48 11.29
CA GLU A 121 -3.12 9.68 12.13
C GLU A 121 -3.19 9.37 13.63
N SER A 122 -3.38 8.11 14.02
CA SER A 122 -3.44 7.73 15.44
C SER A 122 -2.07 7.82 16.12
N ASP A 123 -2.06 8.26 17.37
CA ASP A 123 -0.84 8.37 18.19
C ASP A 123 -0.08 7.02 18.25
N GLU A 124 -0.81 5.92 18.37
CA GLU A 124 -0.23 4.57 18.43
C GLU A 124 0.55 4.24 17.15
N PHE A 125 0.03 4.60 15.98
CA PHE A 125 0.71 4.40 14.71
C PHE A 125 1.90 5.35 14.55
N GLN A 126 1.73 6.63 14.89
CA GLN A 126 2.81 7.62 14.77
C GLN A 126 4.01 7.27 15.67
N ASP A 127 3.76 6.90 16.92
CA ASP A 127 4.81 6.47 17.85
C ASP A 127 5.51 5.20 17.36
N ALA A 128 4.73 4.23 16.85
CA ALA A 128 5.28 3.02 16.27
C ALA A 128 6.11 3.31 15.00
N TYR A 129 5.69 4.28 14.18
CA TYR A 129 6.40 4.70 12.98
C TYR A 129 7.74 5.35 13.31
N VAL A 130 7.77 6.28 14.27
CA VAL A 130 9.01 6.89 14.76
C VAL A 130 9.94 5.81 15.30
N THR A 131 9.45 4.93 16.17
CA THR A 131 10.24 3.83 16.74
C THR A 131 10.80 2.90 15.65
N ALA A 132 9.96 2.51 14.68
CA ALA A 132 10.37 1.68 13.56
C ALA A 132 11.44 2.36 12.70
N SER A 133 11.30 3.67 12.45
CA SER A 133 12.28 4.45 11.69
C SER A 133 13.65 4.47 12.37
N GLU A 134 13.70 4.59 13.70
CA GLU A 134 14.95 4.50 14.46
C GLU A 134 15.58 3.11 14.41
N VAL A 135 14.76 2.07 14.54
CA VAL A 135 15.23 0.67 14.46
C VAL A 135 15.83 0.41 13.09
N VAL A 136 15.13 0.79 12.02
CA VAL A 136 15.59 0.62 10.65
C VAL A 136 16.85 1.44 10.37
N ALA A 137 16.91 2.69 10.85
CA ALA A 137 18.11 3.53 10.72
C ALA A 137 19.33 2.88 11.39
N LYS A 138 19.17 2.35 12.61
CA LYS A 138 20.24 1.62 13.32
C LYS A 138 20.66 0.36 12.57
N GLN A 139 19.71 -0.40 12.04
CA GLN A 139 20.00 -1.61 11.25
C GLN A 139 20.76 -1.27 9.96
N GLN A 140 20.33 -0.26 9.21
CA GLN A 140 21.00 0.18 7.98
C GLN A 140 22.41 0.73 8.24
N GLN A 141 22.61 1.44 9.36
CA GLN A 141 23.93 1.91 9.78
C GLN A 141 24.87 0.74 10.13
N GLN A 142 24.38 -0.29 10.82
CA GLN A 142 25.18 -1.49 11.11
C GLN A 142 25.55 -2.24 9.83
N GLN A 143 24.63 -2.42 8.89
CA GLN A 143 24.93 -3.07 7.61
C GLN A 143 26.02 -2.34 6.81
N LYS A 144 26.09 -1.00 6.89
CA LYS A 144 27.15 -0.20 6.24
C LYS A 144 28.51 -0.27 6.94
N GLN A 145 28.56 -0.63 8.23
CA GLN A 145 29.83 -0.74 8.95
C GLN A 145 30.51 -2.11 8.80
N PHE A 146 29.76 -3.13 8.35
CA PHE A 146 30.27 -4.50 8.16
C PHE A 146 30.28 -4.95 6.70
N GLY A 147 30.00 -4.04 5.75
CA GLY A 147 29.96 -4.30 4.30
C GLY A 147 31.13 -3.71 3.54
#